data_AF-Q728A7-F1
#
_entry.id   AF-Q728A7-F1
#
_cell.length_a   1.000
_cell.length_b   1.000
_cell.length_c   1.000
_cell.angle_alpha   90.00
_cell.angle_beta   90.00
_cell.angle_gamma   90.00
#
_symmetry.space_group_name_H-M   'P 1'
#
loop_
_entity.id
_entity.type
_entity.pdbx_description
1 polymer ?
#
loop_
_entity_poly.entity_id
_entity_poly.type
_entity_poly.pdbx_seq_one_letter_code
_entity_poly.pdbx_strand_id
1 'polypeptide(L)'
;MVRLFALVLLLVTMPTLAFADDAERVEKHKIGAMKGDYQDQRNLAYTLSTSSDPFVENKMLGCAWRKLILLSGSQRIDATDIQNEKFYCGKLSPEEQAVATKQAERLYKEIY
;
A
#
# COMPACT_ATOMS: atom_id res chain seq x y z
N MET A 1 8.83 48.05 -38.42
CA MET A 1 7.55 47.75 -37.73
C MET A 1 7.32 46.26 -37.96
N VAL A 2 7.11 45.36 -37.00
CA VAL A 2 6.45 45.42 -35.69
C VAL A 2 7.26 44.60 -34.66
N ARG A 3 7.05 44.95 -33.40
CA ARG A 3 7.82 44.64 -32.19
C ARG A 3 7.62 43.20 -31.70
N LEU A 4 8.69 42.70 -31.06
CA LEU A 4 8.75 41.84 -29.87
C LEU A 4 7.40 41.32 -29.33
N PHE A 5 7.19 40.01 -29.36
CA PHE A 5 6.26 39.33 -28.46
C PHE A 5 7.07 38.47 -27.49
N ALA A 6 7.42 39.09 -26.35
CA ALA A 6 7.62 38.36 -25.13
C ALA A 6 6.23 37.94 -24.62
N LEU A 7 5.95 36.64 -24.55
CA LEU A 7 4.98 36.12 -23.62
C LEU A 7 5.56 34.86 -22.98
N VAL A 8 6.25 35.10 -21.87
CA VAL A 8 6.65 34.10 -20.89
C VAL A 8 5.34 33.50 -20.34
N LEU A 9 4.95 32.32 -20.80
CA LEU A 9 3.94 31.52 -20.14
C LEU A 9 4.65 30.57 -19.17
N LEU A 10 4.99 31.09 -17.98
CA LEU A 10 5.31 30.25 -16.83
C LEU A 10 4.02 29.49 -16.46
N LEU A 11 3.82 28.30 -17.03
CA LEU A 11 2.93 27.30 -16.45
C LEU A 11 3.63 26.71 -15.22
N VAL A 12 3.58 27.44 -14.10
CA VAL A 12 3.82 26.84 -12.78
C VAL A 12 2.58 26.01 -12.47
N THR A 13 2.54 24.78 -12.96
CA THR A 13 1.57 23.80 -12.51
C THR A 13 1.88 23.48 -11.05
N MET A 14 0.90 23.74 -10.19
CA MET A 14 0.99 23.54 -8.75
C MET A 14 1.41 22.10 -8.40
N PRO A 15 2.15 21.88 -7.30
CA PRO A 15 2.54 20.53 -6.88
C PRO A 15 1.35 19.80 -6.26
N THR A 16 0.50 19.18 -7.08
CA THR A 16 -0.64 18.36 -6.63
C THR A 16 -0.34 16.86 -6.65
N LEU A 17 0.91 16.42 -6.42
CA LEU A 17 1.34 15.10 -6.91
C LEU A 17 1.62 14.01 -5.86
N ALA A 18 1.51 14.26 -4.54
CA ALA A 18 1.78 13.19 -3.55
C ALA A 18 0.55 12.32 -3.20
N PHE A 19 -0.63 12.92 -3.05
CA PHE A 19 -1.82 12.21 -2.57
C PHE A 19 -2.48 11.33 -3.65
N ALA A 20 -2.53 11.80 -4.90
CA ALA A 20 -3.11 11.02 -6.00
C ALA A 20 -2.30 9.74 -6.32
N ASP A 21 -0.98 9.77 -6.10
CA ASP A 21 -0.09 8.65 -6.40
C ASP A 21 -0.38 7.43 -5.52
N ASP A 22 -0.60 7.62 -4.22
CA ASP A 22 -0.84 6.49 -3.32
C ASP A 22 -2.17 5.78 -3.58
N ALA A 23 -3.22 6.52 -3.93
CA ALA A 23 -4.51 5.92 -4.32
C ALA A 23 -4.38 5.11 -5.63
N GLU A 24 -3.64 5.64 -6.61
CA GLU A 24 -3.31 4.92 -7.85
C GLU A 24 -2.49 3.65 -7.55
N ARG A 25 -1.50 3.73 -6.65
CA ARG A 25 -0.69 2.57 -6.25
C ARG A 25 -1.53 1.48 -5.57
N VAL A 26 -2.51 1.84 -4.75
CA VAL A 26 -3.47 0.86 -4.20
C VAL A 26 -4.23 0.17 -5.33
N GLU A 27 -4.84 0.94 -6.23
CA GLU A 27 -5.67 0.35 -7.30
C GLU A 27 -4.84 -0.52 -8.24
N LYS A 28 -3.63 -0.08 -8.58
CA LYS A 28 -2.68 -0.83 -9.41
C LYS A 28 -2.39 -2.23 -8.89
N HIS A 29 -2.19 -2.38 -7.58
CA HIS A 29 -1.80 -3.66 -6.97
C HIS A 29 -2.99 -4.48 -6.45
N LYS A 30 -4.17 -3.87 -6.30
CA LYS A 30 -5.34 -4.52 -5.68
C LYS A 30 -5.75 -5.81 -6.40
N ILE A 31 -5.88 -5.79 -7.72
CA ILE A 31 -6.37 -6.94 -8.48
C ILE A 31 -5.39 -8.12 -8.40
N GLY A 32 -4.08 -7.87 -8.56
CA GLY A 32 -3.09 -8.93 -8.48
C GLY A 32 -2.92 -9.47 -7.07
N ALA A 33 -2.99 -8.62 -6.05
CA ALA A 33 -2.96 -9.04 -4.65
C ALA A 33 -4.10 -10.02 -4.32
N MET A 34 -5.32 -9.74 -4.81
CA MET A 34 -6.49 -10.61 -4.68
C MET A 34 -6.42 -11.88 -5.54
N LYS A 35 -5.53 -11.95 -6.53
CA LYS A 35 -5.27 -13.16 -7.33
C LYS A 35 -4.12 -14.00 -6.76
N GLY A 36 -3.60 -13.64 -5.60
CA GLY A 36 -2.48 -14.35 -4.97
C GLY A 36 -1.10 -13.91 -5.48
N ASP A 37 -1.00 -12.82 -6.24
CA ASP A 37 0.32 -12.32 -6.66
C ASP A 37 1.08 -11.77 -5.44
N TYR A 38 2.12 -12.50 -5.05
CA TYR A 38 2.93 -12.21 -3.88
C TYR A 38 3.56 -10.80 -3.91
N GLN A 39 3.97 -10.30 -5.08
CA GLN A 39 4.60 -8.98 -5.15
C GLN A 39 3.56 -7.86 -5.01
N ASP A 40 2.39 -8.04 -5.62
CA ASP A 40 1.28 -7.11 -5.46
C ASP A 40 0.75 -7.09 -4.03
N GLN A 41 0.72 -8.24 -3.33
CA GLN A 41 0.41 -8.29 -1.89
C GLN A 41 1.40 -7.45 -1.08
N ARG A 42 2.72 -7.57 -1.34
CA ARG A 42 3.75 -6.78 -0.65
C ARG A 42 3.59 -5.28 -0.91
N ASN A 43 3.35 -4.91 -2.16
CA ASN A 43 3.22 -3.51 -2.58
C ASN A 43 1.96 -2.87 -2.02
N LEU A 44 0.82 -3.56 -2.07
CA LEU A 44 -0.43 -3.11 -1.49
C LEU A 44 -0.30 -2.92 0.03
N ALA A 45 0.28 -3.90 0.72
CA ALA A 45 0.53 -3.80 2.15
C ALA A 45 1.43 -2.61 2.51
N TYR A 46 2.46 -2.35 1.70
CA TYR A 46 3.35 -1.20 1.88
C TYR A 46 2.61 0.12 1.76
N THR A 47 1.88 0.35 0.67
CA THR A 47 1.11 1.59 0.46
C THR A 47 0.15 1.87 1.60
N LEU A 48 -0.64 0.87 2.00
CA LEU A 48 -1.60 1.00 3.10
C LEU A 48 -0.92 1.30 4.45
N SER A 49 0.34 0.89 4.63
CA SER A 49 1.07 1.07 5.89
C SER A 49 1.86 2.39 5.98
N THR A 50 2.16 3.03 4.85
CA THR A 50 3.10 4.17 4.80
C THR A 50 2.54 5.43 4.15
N SER A 51 1.36 5.36 3.53
CA SER A 51 0.79 6.54 2.86
C SER A 51 0.65 7.71 3.84
N SER A 52 0.99 8.91 3.37
CA SER A 52 0.68 10.15 4.08
C SER A 52 -0.75 10.63 3.82
N ASP A 53 -1.46 10.01 2.88
CA ASP A 53 -2.86 10.29 2.62
C ASP A 53 -3.74 9.56 3.65
N PRO A 54 -4.49 10.25 4.53
CA PRO A 54 -5.35 9.60 5.51
C PRO A 54 -6.52 8.81 4.88
N PHE A 55 -6.85 9.04 3.60
CA PHE A 55 -7.87 8.26 2.89
C PHE A 55 -7.32 6.97 2.28
N VAL A 56 -5.99 6.86 2.13
CA VAL A 56 -5.30 5.65 1.64
C VAL A 56 -4.66 4.87 2.78
N GLU A 57 -4.11 5.58 3.78
CA GLU A 57 -3.49 4.96 4.94
C GLU A 57 -4.51 4.09 5.68
N ASN A 58 -4.16 2.83 5.85
CA ASN A 58 -4.92 1.89 6.66
C ASN A 58 -3.94 0.88 7.26
N LYS A 59 -3.31 1.28 8.38
CA LYS A 59 -2.28 0.47 9.05
C LYS A 59 -2.78 -0.91 9.45
N MET A 60 -4.05 -1.02 9.85
CA MET A 60 -4.68 -2.30 10.21
C MET A 60 -4.81 -3.22 8.99
N LEU A 61 -5.33 -2.71 7.86
CA LEU A 61 -5.43 -3.49 6.63
C LEU A 61 -4.05 -3.81 6.03
N GLY A 62 -3.10 -2.87 6.12
CA GLY A 62 -1.70 -3.10 5.75
C GLY A 62 -1.08 -4.24 6.56
N CYS A 63 -1.32 -4.26 7.88
CA CYS A 63 -0.92 -5.36 8.74
C CYS A 63 -1.61 -6.68 8.37
N ALA A 64 -2.90 -6.66 8.03
CA ALA A 64 -3.63 -7.85 7.58
C ALA A 64 -2.99 -8.47 6.32
N TRP A 65 -2.64 -7.65 5.32
CA TRP A 65 -1.92 -8.13 4.14
C TRP A 65 -0.53 -8.70 4.47
N ARG A 66 0.20 -8.13 5.44
CA ARG A 66 1.49 -8.69 5.88
C ARG A 66 1.35 -10.04 6.55
N LYS A 67 0.34 -10.18 7.41
CA LYS A 67 0.00 -11.48 8.02
C LYS A 67 -0.44 -12.48 6.95
N LEU A 68 -1.21 -12.07 5.94
CA LEU A 68 -1.57 -12.92 4.80
C LEU A 68 -0.32 -13.41 4.04
N ILE A 69 0.65 -12.53 3.76
CA ILE A 69 1.88 -12.91 3.06
C ILE A 69 2.60 -14.04 3.81
N LEU A 70 2.74 -13.93 5.14
CA LEU A 70 3.33 -15.00 5.95
C LEU A 70 2.46 -16.27 5.97
N LEU A 71 1.14 -16.11 6.08
CA LEU A 71 0.17 -17.21 6.10
C LEU A 71 0.11 -17.98 4.76
N SER A 72 0.42 -17.32 3.64
CA SER A 72 0.37 -17.91 2.30
C SER A 72 1.29 -19.12 2.12
N GLY A 73 2.33 -19.24 2.95
CA GLY A 73 3.35 -20.29 2.79
C GLY A 73 4.15 -20.19 1.48
N SER A 74 4.13 -19.03 0.81
CA SER A 74 4.88 -18.78 -0.42
C SER A 74 6.37 -19.08 -0.22
N GLN A 75 6.97 -19.82 -1.17
CA GLN A 75 8.42 -20.10 -1.17
C GLN A 75 9.28 -18.84 -1.37
N ARG A 76 8.66 -17.72 -1.72
CA ARG A 76 9.32 -16.41 -1.90
C ARG A 76 9.43 -15.62 -0.59
N ILE A 77 8.78 -16.07 0.49
CA ILE A 77 8.85 -15.40 1.79
C ILE A 77 10.31 -15.32 2.25
N ASP A 78 10.72 -14.13 2.68
CA ASP A 78 12.07 -13.89 3.16
C ASP A 78 12.09 -13.15 4.51
N ALA A 79 13.30 -12.86 5.02
CA ALA A 79 13.47 -12.18 6.29
C ALA A 79 12.84 -10.77 6.32
N THR A 80 12.72 -10.11 5.16
CA THR A 80 12.11 -8.77 5.06
C THR A 80 10.60 -8.83 5.26
N ASP A 81 9.91 -9.91 4.87
CA ASP A 81 8.47 -10.06 5.13
C ASP A 81 8.20 -10.17 6.64
N ILE A 82 9.00 -10.97 7.34
CA ILE A 82 8.91 -11.15 8.80
C ILE A 82 9.21 -9.83 9.51
N GLN A 83 10.25 -9.11 9.08
CA GLN A 83 10.62 -7.83 9.68
C GLN A 83 9.56 -6.76 9.42
N ASN A 84 9.00 -6.71 8.21
CA ASN A 84 7.95 -5.76 7.87
C ASN A 84 6.65 -6.06 8.64
N GLU A 85 6.24 -7.33 8.76
CA GLU A 85 5.10 -7.69 9.60
C GLU A 85 5.31 -7.18 11.03
N LYS A 86 6.45 -7.50 11.65
CA LYS A 86 6.77 -7.04 13.01
C LYS A 86 6.80 -5.51 13.14
N PHE A 87 7.45 -4.82 12.19
CA PHE A 87 7.61 -3.37 12.25
C PHE A 87 6.29 -2.61 12.05
N TYR A 88 5.49 -3.01 11.06
CA TYR A 88 4.25 -2.30 10.74
C TYR A 88 3.11 -2.72 11.68
N CYS A 89 2.96 -4.01 11.98
CA CYS A 89 1.94 -4.50 12.92
C CYS A 89 2.26 -4.12 14.37
N GLY A 90 3.53 -4.01 14.74
CA GLY A 90 3.95 -3.61 16.10
C GLY A 90 3.58 -2.16 16.48
N LYS A 91 3.11 -1.35 15.52
CA LYS A 91 2.60 0.01 15.75
C LYS A 91 1.11 0.03 16.15
N LEU A 92 0.43 -1.11 16.06
CA LEU A 92 -1.00 -1.26 16.35
C LEU A 92 -1.21 -1.75 17.78
N SER A 93 -2.37 -1.41 18.36
CA SER A 93 -2.80 -1.96 19.65
C SER A 93 -3.00 -3.48 19.55
N PRO A 94 -2.98 -4.22 20.68
CA PRO A 94 -3.29 -5.65 20.68
C PRO A 94 -4.65 -5.99 20.04
N GLU A 95 -5.66 -5.15 20.26
CA GLU A 95 -7.00 -5.31 19.71
C GLU A 95 -7.00 -5.13 18.18
N GLU A 96 -6.32 -4.09 17.69
CA GLU A 96 -6.15 -3.84 16.25
C GLU A 96 -5.38 -4.98 15.57
N GLN A 97 -4.35 -5.53 16.22
CA GLN A 97 -3.62 -6.69 15.72
C GLN A 97 -4.50 -7.95 15.66
N ALA A 98 -5.39 -8.14 16.62
CA ALA A 98 -6.36 -9.24 16.60
C ALA A 98 -7.35 -9.10 15.43
N VAL A 99 -7.84 -7.88 15.18
CA VAL A 99 -8.70 -7.60 14.01
C VAL A 99 -7.95 -7.81 12.70
N ALA A 100 -6.72 -7.31 12.58
CA ALA A 100 -5.87 -7.52 11.39
C ALA A 100 -5.61 -9.00 11.12
N THR A 101 -5.44 -9.81 12.18
CA THR A 101 -5.30 -11.27 12.06
C THR A 101 -6.57 -11.90 11.49
N LYS A 102 -7.76 -11.48 11.96
CA LYS A 102 -9.03 -11.98 11.41
C LYS A 102 -9.27 -11.55 9.97
N GLN A 103 -8.83 -10.35 9.60
CA GLN A 103 -8.85 -9.91 8.20
C GLN A 103 -7.90 -10.75 7.34
N ALA A 104 -6.70 -11.05 7.82
CA ALA A 104 -5.75 -11.93 7.11
C ALA A 104 -6.29 -13.34 6.90
N GLU A 105 -6.92 -13.94 7.92
CA GLU A 105 -7.59 -15.25 7.81
C GLU A 105 -8.73 -15.25 6.79
N ARG A 106 -9.50 -14.15 6.73
CA ARG A 106 -10.55 -13.98 5.72
C ARG A 106 -9.96 -13.86 4.32
N LEU A 107 -8.95 -13.00 4.14
CA LEU A 107 -8.26 -12.83 2.85
C LEU A 107 -7.66 -14.15 2.37
N TYR A 108 -7.08 -14.95 3.27
CA TYR A 108 -6.52 -16.25 2.93
C TYR A 108 -7.57 -17.16 2.30
N LYS A 109 -8.74 -17.30 2.92
CA LYS A 109 -9.86 -18.11 2.39
C LYS A 109 -10.42 -17.61 1.06
N GLU A 110 -10.24 -16.33 0.74
CA GLU A 110 -10.74 -15.72 -0.49
C GLU A 110 -9.75 -15.89 -1.65
N ILE A 111 -8.45 -15.97 -1.34
CA ILE A 111 -7.36 -15.94 -2.32
C ILE A 111 -6.77 -17.34 -2.57
N TYR A 112 -6.76 -18.21 -1.57
CA TYR A 112 -6.14 -19.55 -1.57
C TYR A 112 -7.15 -20.62 -1.14
#